data_AF-A0A2T9WQC4-F1
#
_entry.id   AF-A0A2T9WQC4-F1
#
_cell.length_a   1.000
_cell.length_b   1.000
_cell.length_c   1.000
_cell.angle_alpha   90.00
_cell.angle_beta   90.00
_cell.angle_gamma   90.00
#
_symmetry.space_group_name_H-M   'P 1'
#
loop_
_entity.id
_entity.type
_entity.pdbx_description
1 polymer ?
#
loop_
_entity_poly.entity_id
_entity_poly.type
_entity_poly.pdbx_seq_one_letter_code
_entity_poly.pdbx_strand_id
1 'polypeptide(L)'
;MTDTPSYENQSKTLEETLKDTKEEKGNAKTLEDMIKEAERKIVKTKFEYEVYASAIRLAYEQIKKVDPESIPLLGDLIEAMESIPDLDMDLKKYILGVIHEVALDAETSYEYRRKEIIQNLRIGMKFLKNEKGLRKMNELYSRVLAGKILLRNFREYLEEIRDRAPDLDQETQIKYARQKVAYDYLGTIIKGLLRDPTKYEPLYKQFIETDDLGEFVLCLPKYLPKYI
;
A
#
# COMPACT_ATOMS: atom_id res chain seq x y z
N MET A 1 2.15 37.15 -37.76
CA MET A 1 3.54 37.26 -37.27
C MET A 1 3.44 37.32 -35.77
N THR A 2 3.71 36.20 -35.09
CA THR A 2 3.66 36.08 -33.64
C THR A 2 5.05 36.35 -33.11
N ASP A 3 5.20 37.45 -32.36
CA ASP A 3 6.45 37.83 -31.71
C ASP A 3 6.81 36.78 -30.65
N THR A 4 7.88 36.04 -30.90
CA THR A 4 8.50 35.16 -29.93
C THR A 4 9.13 36.01 -28.83
N PRO A 5 8.79 35.80 -27.54
CA PRO A 5 9.44 36.54 -26.46
C PRO A 5 10.94 36.18 -26.42
N SER A 6 11.81 37.18 -26.55
CA SER A 6 13.25 37.01 -26.40
C SER A 6 13.59 36.52 -24.98
N TYR A 7 14.43 35.50 -24.89
CA TYR A 7 14.96 34.93 -23.63
C TYR A 7 15.56 35.98 -22.69
N GLU A 8 16.05 37.11 -23.22
CA GLU A 8 16.60 38.20 -22.42
C GLU A 8 15.56 38.91 -21.54
N ASN A 9 14.29 38.98 -21.96
CA ASN A 9 13.24 39.62 -21.18
C ASN A 9 12.77 38.75 -20.00
N GLN A 10 12.84 37.42 -20.12
CA GLN A 10 12.52 36.52 -19.02
C GLN A 10 13.59 36.51 -17.93
N SER A 11 14.88 36.65 -18.30
CA SER A 11 15.98 36.68 -17.33
C SER A 11 15.99 37.96 -16.48
N LYS A 12 15.65 39.12 -17.07
CA LYS A 12 15.51 40.38 -16.31
C LYS A 12 14.38 40.35 -15.29
N THR A 13 13.26 39.70 -15.64
CA THR A 13 12.11 39.58 -14.74
C THR A 13 12.45 38.71 -13.52
N LEU A 14 13.27 37.67 -13.70
CA LEU A 14 13.77 36.81 -12.62
C LEU A 14 14.76 37.54 -11.70
N GLU A 15 15.69 38.34 -12.24
CA GLU A 15 16.63 39.13 -11.43
C GLU A 15 15.97 40.25 -10.62
N GLU A 16 14.93 40.89 -11.16
CA GLU A 16 14.15 41.89 -10.42
C GLU A 16 13.31 41.24 -9.31
N THR A 17 12.69 40.09 -9.57
CA THR A 17 11.94 39.34 -8.54
C THR A 17 12.84 38.85 -7.39
N LEU A 18 14.12 38.54 -7.68
CA LEU A 18 15.13 38.12 -6.71
C LEU A 18 15.67 39.27 -5.84
N LYS A 19 15.54 40.52 -6.29
CA LYS A 19 16.02 41.69 -5.55
C LYS A 19 15.01 42.12 -4.47
N ASP A 20 13.72 41.94 -4.74
CA ASP A 20 12.63 42.32 -3.84
C ASP A 20 12.36 41.29 -2.73
N THR A 21 12.90 40.05 -2.83
CA THR A 21 12.73 39.02 -1.79
C THR A 21 13.73 39.11 -0.63
N LYS A 22 14.63 40.11 -0.62
CA LYS A 22 15.66 40.26 0.43
C LYS A 22 15.17 40.87 1.73
N GLU A 23 13.92 41.34 1.81
CA GLU A 23 13.35 41.89 3.03
C GLU A 23 12.00 41.24 3.38
N GLU A 24 12.01 39.97 3.77
CA GLU A 24 10.96 39.43 4.65
C GLU A 24 11.52 38.33 5.55
N LYS A 25 11.84 38.72 6.79
CA LYS A 25 12.23 37.80 7.87
C LYS A 25 11.03 36.95 8.28
N GLY A 26 10.93 35.76 7.70
CA GLY A 26 9.97 34.74 8.11
C GLY A 26 10.38 33.37 7.60
N ASN A 27 11.24 32.66 8.36
CA ASN A 27 11.54 31.23 8.24
C ASN A 27 11.57 30.64 6.80
N ALA A 28 12.24 31.35 5.87
CA ALA A 28 12.31 30.93 4.48
C ALA A 28 13.32 29.80 4.35
N LYS A 29 12.80 28.58 4.14
CA LYS A 29 13.57 27.39 3.77
C LYS A 29 14.46 27.76 2.58
N THR A 30 15.77 27.53 2.68
CA THR A 30 16.69 27.97 1.62
C THR A 30 16.46 27.15 0.35
N LEU A 31 16.83 27.68 -0.82
CA LEU A 31 16.77 26.94 -2.09
C LEU A 31 17.55 25.61 -1.98
N GLU A 32 18.66 25.62 -1.25
CA GLU A 32 19.46 24.42 -0.98
C GLU A 32 18.72 23.39 -0.13
N ASP A 33 17.95 23.81 0.88
CA ASP A 33 17.10 22.92 1.68
C ASP A 33 15.97 22.30 0.85
N MET A 34 15.41 23.07 -0.10
CA MET A 34 14.39 22.57 -1.02
C MET A 34 14.97 21.53 -1.99
N ILE A 35 16.17 21.77 -2.53
CA ILE A 35 16.88 20.82 -3.41
C ILE A 35 17.19 19.53 -2.63
N LYS A 36 17.76 19.62 -1.43
CA LYS A 36 18.06 18.45 -0.59
C LYS A 36 16.80 17.64 -0.23
N GLU A 37 15.68 18.32 0.04
CA GLU A 37 14.41 17.63 0.28
C GLU A 37 13.90 16.92 -0.97
N ALA A 38 13.99 17.56 -2.14
CA ALA A 38 13.61 16.96 -3.42
C ALA A 38 14.48 15.74 -3.74
N GLU A 39 15.80 15.83 -3.58
CA GLU A 39 16.71 14.70 -3.77
C GLU A 39 16.39 13.53 -2.83
N ARG A 40 16.15 13.81 -1.54
CA ARG A 40 15.72 12.79 -0.58
C ARG A 40 14.41 12.13 -0.99
N LYS A 41 13.44 12.91 -1.47
CA LYS A 41 12.17 12.39 -2.00
C LYS A 41 12.41 11.50 -3.21
N ILE A 42 13.24 11.92 -4.18
CA ILE A 42 13.59 11.12 -5.38
C ILE A 42 14.23 9.79 -4.98
N VAL A 43 15.23 9.80 -4.10
CA VAL A 43 15.91 8.58 -3.63
C VAL A 43 14.93 7.64 -2.93
N LYS A 44 14.08 8.18 -2.04
CA LYS A 44 13.06 7.41 -1.34
C LYS A 44 12.05 6.79 -2.31
N THR A 45 11.53 7.57 -3.24
CA THR A 45 10.61 7.08 -4.29
C THR A 45 11.25 5.97 -5.11
N LYS A 46 12.50 6.15 -5.56
CA LYS A 46 13.23 5.13 -6.31
C LYS A 46 13.34 3.82 -5.52
N PHE A 47 13.71 3.91 -4.24
CA PHE A 47 13.79 2.75 -3.36
C PHE A 47 12.42 2.06 -3.21
N GLU A 48 11.33 2.81 -3.03
CA GLU A 48 9.98 2.25 -2.91
C GLU A 48 9.57 1.47 -4.17
N TYR A 49 9.91 1.96 -5.36
CA TYR A 49 9.68 1.26 -6.63
C TYR A 49 10.54 -0.01 -6.77
N GLU A 50 11.80 0.01 -6.33
CA GLU A 50 12.66 -1.18 -6.33
C GLU A 50 12.12 -2.29 -5.40
N VAL A 51 11.64 -1.91 -4.21
CA VAL A 51 10.99 -2.84 -3.27
C VAL A 51 9.70 -3.40 -3.88
N TYR A 52 8.91 -2.57 -4.56
CA TYR A 52 7.69 -3.04 -5.22
C TYR A 52 7.96 -3.99 -6.38
N ALA A 53 8.95 -3.69 -7.24
CA ALA A 53 9.39 -4.59 -8.30
C ALA A 53 9.84 -5.95 -7.72
N SER A 54 10.51 -5.93 -6.56
CA SER A 54 10.89 -7.14 -5.84
C SER A 54 9.67 -7.93 -5.35
N ALA A 55 8.63 -7.25 -4.83
CA ALA A 55 7.38 -7.91 -4.42
C ALA A 55 6.63 -8.54 -5.61
N ILE A 56 6.59 -7.87 -6.77
CA ILE A 56 6.03 -8.42 -8.01
C ILE A 56 6.79 -9.69 -8.40
N ARG A 57 8.13 -9.63 -8.42
CA ARG A 57 8.96 -10.77 -8.78
C ARG A 57 8.71 -11.97 -7.89
N LEU A 58 8.67 -11.77 -6.56
CA LEU A 58 8.41 -12.84 -5.60
C LEU A 58 7.04 -13.49 -5.82
N ALA A 59 5.97 -12.68 -5.96
CA ALA A 59 4.64 -13.20 -6.23
C ALA A 59 4.58 -13.97 -7.57
N TYR A 60 5.21 -13.44 -8.61
CA TYR A 60 5.30 -14.08 -9.93
C TYR A 60 6.04 -15.41 -9.89
N GLU A 61 7.24 -15.44 -9.29
CA GLU A 61 8.05 -16.67 -9.18
C GLU A 61 7.30 -17.75 -8.43
N GLN A 62 6.62 -17.39 -7.35
CA GLN A 62 5.87 -18.33 -6.54
C GLN A 62 4.63 -18.86 -7.26
N ILE A 63 3.82 -17.98 -7.88
CA ILE A 63 2.67 -18.40 -8.69
C ILE A 63 3.12 -19.27 -9.86
N LYS A 64 4.19 -18.91 -10.57
CA LYS A 64 4.72 -19.70 -11.69
C LYS A 64 5.08 -21.13 -11.28
N LYS A 65 5.61 -21.33 -10.07
CA LYS A 65 5.94 -22.68 -9.57
C LYS A 65 4.71 -23.51 -9.25
N VAL A 66 3.73 -22.92 -8.57
CA VAL A 66 2.58 -23.68 -8.06
C VAL A 66 1.45 -23.83 -9.07
N ASP A 67 1.24 -22.79 -9.87
CA ASP A 67 0.16 -22.67 -10.83
C ASP A 67 0.43 -21.63 -11.95
N PRO A 68 1.13 -22.00 -13.03
CA PRO A 68 1.42 -21.11 -14.15
C PRO A 68 0.18 -20.47 -14.80
N GLU A 69 -0.98 -21.14 -14.77
CA GLU A 69 -2.22 -20.62 -15.37
C GLU A 69 -2.77 -19.39 -14.62
N SER A 70 -2.32 -19.15 -13.39
CA SER A 70 -2.67 -17.96 -12.62
C SER A 70 -1.85 -16.72 -12.97
N ILE A 71 -0.79 -16.84 -13.78
CA ILE A 71 0.06 -15.69 -14.14
C ILE A 71 -0.74 -14.55 -14.80
N PRO A 72 -1.66 -14.79 -15.76
CA PRO A 72 -2.49 -13.71 -16.30
C PRO A 72 -3.36 -13.02 -15.25
N LEU A 73 -3.87 -13.75 -14.25
CA LEU A 73 -4.67 -13.17 -13.17
C LEU A 73 -3.84 -12.25 -12.26
N LEU A 74 -2.58 -12.63 -11.99
CA LEU A 74 -1.64 -11.76 -11.29
C LEU A 74 -1.34 -10.50 -12.12
N GLY A 75 -1.16 -10.66 -13.44
CA GLY A 75 -0.96 -9.55 -14.38
C GLY A 75 -2.12 -8.56 -14.35
N ASP A 76 -3.36 -9.04 -14.50
CA ASP A 76 -4.57 -8.23 -14.42
C ASP A 76 -4.67 -7.44 -13.11
N LEU A 77 -4.31 -8.08 -11.98
CA LEU A 77 -4.33 -7.43 -10.67
C LEU A 77 -3.27 -6.33 -10.56
N ILE A 78 -2.05 -6.56 -11.04
CA ILE A 78 -1.00 -5.55 -11.06
C ILE A 78 -1.42 -4.37 -11.93
N GLU A 79 -1.96 -4.63 -13.12
CA GLU A 79 -2.47 -3.57 -14.01
C GLU A 79 -3.58 -2.74 -13.33
N ALA A 80 -4.51 -3.40 -12.64
CA ALA A 80 -5.55 -2.71 -11.87
C ALA A 80 -4.99 -1.88 -10.70
N MET A 81 -3.92 -2.33 -10.05
CA MET A 81 -3.25 -1.53 -9.01
C MET A 81 -2.49 -0.34 -9.60
N GLU A 82 -1.86 -0.48 -10.77
CA GLU A 82 -1.14 0.60 -11.45
C GLU A 82 -2.06 1.64 -12.08
N SER A 83 -3.29 1.26 -12.47
CA SER A 83 -4.27 2.20 -13.04
C SER A 83 -4.87 3.17 -12.03
N ILE A 84 -4.63 2.97 -10.72
CA ILE A 84 -5.08 3.84 -9.64
C ILE A 84 -3.88 4.71 -9.18
N PRO A 85 -3.82 6.00 -9.55
CA PRO A 85 -2.63 6.82 -9.32
C PRO A 85 -2.25 6.99 -7.84
N ASP A 86 -3.25 7.08 -6.96
CA ASP A 86 -3.06 7.33 -5.54
C ASP A 86 -3.08 6.05 -4.68
N LEU A 87 -3.02 4.86 -5.31
CA LEU A 87 -2.96 3.60 -4.57
C LEU A 87 -1.61 3.48 -3.87
N ASP A 88 -1.64 3.42 -2.54
CA ASP A 88 -0.45 3.46 -1.71
C ASP A 88 0.51 2.30 -2.02
N MET A 89 1.79 2.63 -2.17
CA MET A 89 2.82 1.66 -2.52
C MET A 89 3.02 0.55 -1.48
N ASP A 90 2.88 0.87 -0.19
CA ASP A 90 2.95 -0.11 0.88
C ASP A 90 1.76 -1.08 0.81
N LEU A 91 0.58 -0.59 0.44
CA LEU A 91 -0.60 -1.43 0.21
C LEU A 91 -0.42 -2.37 -0.99
N LYS A 92 0.11 -1.88 -2.13
CA LYS A 92 0.42 -2.73 -3.29
C LYS A 92 1.38 -3.86 -2.92
N LYS A 93 2.45 -3.52 -2.20
CA LYS A 93 3.43 -4.51 -1.68
C LYS A 93 2.76 -5.51 -0.75
N TYR A 94 1.87 -5.06 0.14
CA TYR A 94 1.17 -5.93 1.06
C TYR A 94 0.29 -6.96 0.33
N ILE A 95 -0.51 -6.53 -0.65
CA ILE A 95 -1.36 -7.42 -1.46
C ILE A 95 -0.51 -8.51 -2.14
N LEU A 96 0.59 -8.11 -2.80
CA LEU A 96 1.51 -9.05 -3.45
C LEU A 96 2.19 -10.00 -2.46
N GLY A 97 2.58 -9.49 -1.29
CA GLY A 97 3.15 -10.29 -0.21
C GLY A 97 2.19 -11.38 0.28
N VAL A 98 0.91 -11.05 0.45
CA VAL A 98 -0.11 -12.03 0.83
C VAL A 98 -0.34 -13.08 -0.26
N ILE A 99 -0.36 -12.68 -1.53
CA ILE A 99 -0.46 -13.62 -2.66
C ILE A 99 0.71 -14.58 -2.65
N HIS A 100 1.93 -14.08 -2.46
CA HIS A 100 3.13 -14.91 -2.30
C HIS A 100 2.98 -15.88 -1.12
N GLU A 101 2.53 -15.43 0.06
CA GLU A 101 2.31 -16.31 1.22
C GLU A 101 1.31 -17.44 0.94
N VAL A 102 0.19 -17.14 0.28
CA VAL A 102 -0.84 -18.15 -0.04
C VAL A 102 -0.35 -19.11 -1.13
N ALA A 103 0.37 -18.62 -2.12
CA ALA A 103 0.99 -19.46 -3.13
C ALA A 103 2.11 -20.35 -2.54
N LEU A 104 2.85 -19.87 -1.54
CA LEU A 104 3.82 -20.69 -0.80
C LEU A 104 3.12 -21.80 0.02
N ASP A 105 2.01 -21.50 0.68
CA ASP A 105 1.19 -22.50 1.39
C ASP A 105 0.72 -23.62 0.44
N ALA A 106 0.35 -23.27 -0.79
CA ALA A 106 0.01 -24.24 -1.83
C ALA A 106 1.20 -25.14 -2.24
N GLU A 107 2.42 -24.60 -2.30
CA GLU A 107 3.63 -25.37 -2.63
C GLU A 107 3.93 -26.43 -1.56
N THR A 108 3.81 -26.05 -0.29
CA THR A 108 4.18 -26.90 0.85
C THR A 108 3.06 -27.81 1.35
N SER A 109 1.84 -27.68 0.80
CA SER A 109 0.66 -28.45 1.22
C SER A 109 0.52 -29.80 0.51
N TYR A 110 -0.19 -30.73 1.15
CA TYR A 110 -0.62 -31.99 0.54
C TYR A 110 -1.46 -31.77 -0.72
N GLU A 111 -1.41 -32.71 -1.68
CA GLU A 111 -2.01 -32.52 -3.02
C GLU A 111 -3.51 -32.14 -2.98
N TYR A 112 -4.30 -32.78 -2.11
CA TYR A 112 -5.73 -32.49 -2.00
C TYR A 112 -6.00 -31.04 -1.53
N ARG A 113 -5.21 -30.55 -0.57
CA ARG A 113 -5.30 -29.18 -0.04
C ARG A 113 -4.70 -28.17 -1.01
N ARG A 114 -3.63 -28.54 -1.72
CA ARG A 114 -2.99 -27.71 -2.75
C ARG A 114 -3.98 -27.29 -3.84
N LYS A 115 -4.79 -28.23 -4.35
CA LYS A 115 -5.79 -27.92 -5.41
C LYS A 115 -6.82 -26.89 -4.93
N GLU A 116 -7.31 -27.05 -3.71
CA GLU A 116 -8.24 -26.09 -3.09
C GLU A 116 -7.60 -24.71 -2.90
N ILE A 117 -6.37 -24.65 -2.35
CA ILE A 117 -5.66 -23.37 -2.16
C ILE A 117 -5.45 -22.67 -3.51
N ILE A 118 -5.03 -23.39 -4.56
CA ILE A 118 -4.84 -22.81 -5.90
C ILE A 118 -6.16 -22.27 -6.46
N GLN A 119 -7.26 -23.02 -6.34
CA GLN A 119 -8.56 -22.57 -6.80
C GLN A 119 -9.03 -21.31 -6.04
N ASN A 120 -8.86 -21.30 -4.73
CA ASN A 120 -9.21 -20.16 -3.89
C ASN A 120 -8.34 -18.94 -4.21
N LEU A 121 -7.04 -19.13 -4.44
CA LEU A 121 -6.11 -18.09 -4.88
C LEU A 121 -6.57 -17.46 -6.21
N ARG A 122 -6.92 -18.28 -7.21
CA ARG A 122 -7.44 -17.82 -8.51
C ARG A 122 -8.69 -16.96 -8.35
N ILE A 123 -9.65 -17.42 -7.56
CA ILE A 123 -10.91 -16.69 -7.32
C ILE A 123 -10.64 -15.40 -6.54
N GLY A 124 -9.82 -15.46 -5.49
CA GLY A 124 -9.43 -14.32 -4.68
C GLY A 124 -8.78 -13.22 -5.52
N MET A 125 -7.83 -13.54 -6.41
CA MET A 125 -7.21 -12.57 -7.31
C MET A 125 -8.23 -11.89 -8.24
N LYS A 126 -9.26 -12.61 -8.71
CA LYS A 126 -10.36 -12.03 -9.50
C LYS A 126 -11.19 -11.02 -8.70
N PHE A 127 -11.39 -11.24 -7.40
CA PHE A 127 -12.02 -10.25 -6.52
C PHE A 127 -11.10 -9.05 -6.29
N LEU A 128 -9.84 -9.30 -5.98
CA LEU A 128 -8.88 -8.24 -5.62
C LEU A 128 -8.62 -7.25 -6.76
N LYS A 129 -8.75 -7.64 -8.03
CA LYS A 129 -8.59 -6.72 -9.16
C LYS A 129 -9.74 -5.72 -9.34
N ASN A 130 -10.78 -5.78 -8.51
CA ASN A 130 -11.88 -4.83 -8.56
C ASN A 130 -11.41 -3.42 -8.14
N GLU A 131 -11.53 -2.45 -9.06
CA GLU A 131 -11.06 -1.07 -8.84
C GLU A 131 -11.73 -0.41 -7.61
N LYS A 132 -13.05 -0.55 -7.46
CA LYS A 132 -13.79 0.02 -6.32
C LYS A 132 -13.27 -0.54 -4.99
N GLY A 133 -12.99 -1.85 -4.96
CA GLY A 133 -12.38 -2.51 -3.81
C GLY A 133 -10.97 -2.04 -3.52
N LEU A 134 -10.10 -1.92 -4.52
CA LEU A 134 -8.75 -1.39 -4.34
C LEU A 134 -8.78 0.06 -3.79
N ARG A 135 -9.65 0.91 -4.33
CA ARG A 135 -9.85 2.28 -3.82
C ARG A 135 -10.33 2.29 -2.37
N LYS A 136 -11.27 1.41 -2.02
CA LYS A 136 -11.77 1.28 -0.65
C LYS A 136 -10.71 0.74 0.33
N MET A 137 -9.87 -0.20 -0.11
CA MET A 137 -8.69 -0.65 0.66
C MET A 137 -7.71 0.49 0.91
N ASN A 138 -7.44 1.29 -0.12
CA ASN A 138 -6.58 2.47 0.00
C ASN A 138 -7.16 3.48 0.97
N GLU A 139 -8.46 3.76 0.87
CA GLU A 139 -9.17 4.66 1.78
C GLU A 139 -9.06 4.20 3.24
N LEU A 140 -9.31 2.91 3.51
CA LEU A 140 -9.15 2.33 4.83
C LEU A 140 -7.71 2.49 5.34
N TYR A 141 -6.73 2.12 4.50
CA TYR A 141 -5.31 2.25 4.82
C TYR A 141 -4.95 3.69 5.20
N SER A 142 -5.26 4.66 4.35
CA SER A 142 -4.97 6.07 4.58
C SER A 142 -5.66 6.62 5.83
N ARG A 143 -6.93 6.26 6.07
CA ARG A 143 -7.67 6.70 7.26
C ARG A 143 -7.08 6.13 8.56
N VAL A 144 -6.61 4.88 8.55
CA VAL A 144 -5.91 4.27 9.69
C VAL A 144 -4.59 4.99 9.97
N LEU A 145 -3.78 5.25 8.93
CA LEU A 145 -2.53 5.99 9.07
C LEU A 145 -2.75 7.41 9.61
N ALA A 146 -3.78 8.10 9.12
CA ALA A 146 -4.15 9.43 9.58
C ALA A 146 -4.80 9.45 10.98
N GLY A 147 -5.10 8.28 11.57
CA GLY A 147 -5.77 8.20 12.87
C GLY A 147 -7.22 8.62 12.90
N LYS A 148 -7.88 8.49 11.76
CA LYS A 148 -9.30 8.76 11.59
C LYS A 148 -10.17 7.54 11.90
N ILE A 149 -9.56 6.38 12.19
CA ILE A 149 -10.24 5.13 12.51
C ILE A 149 -9.72 4.59 13.84
N LEU A 150 -10.61 4.00 14.63
CA LEU A 150 -10.24 3.36 15.89
C LEU A 150 -9.27 2.20 15.64
N LEU A 151 -8.18 2.19 16.41
CA LEU A 151 -7.13 1.19 16.29
C LEU A 151 -7.25 0.16 17.41
N ARG A 152 -7.78 -1.01 17.08
CA ARG A 152 -7.82 -2.15 18.00
C ARG A 152 -6.39 -2.57 18.33
N ASN A 153 -6.12 -2.80 19.61
CA ASN A 153 -4.83 -3.28 20.11
C ASN A 153 -3.63 -2.39 19.74
N PHE A 154 -3.86 -1.10 19.43
CA PHE A 154 -2.79 -0.18 19.03
C PHE A 154 -1.63 -0.11 20.01
N ARG A 155 -1.95 -0.16 21.31
CA ARG A 155 -0.94 -0.17 22.37
C ARG A 155 -0.01 -1.38 22.24
N GLU A 156 -0.55 -2.57 21.99
CA GLU A 156 0.22 -3.80 21.82
C GLU A 156 1.14 -3.69 20.59
N TYR A 157 0.63 -3.18 19.46
CA TYR A 157 1.48 -2.96 18.28
C TYR A 157 2.56 -1.91 18.52
N LEU A 158 2.25 -0.85 19.28
CA LEU A 158 3.21 0.20 19.61
C LEU A 158 4.31 -0.34 20.53
N GLU A 159 3.97 -1.17 21.51
CA GLU A 159 4.93 -1.87 22.37
C GLU A 159 5.81 -2.80 21.53
N GLU A 160 5.23 -3.61 20.64
CA GLU A 160 6.02 -4.50 19.76
C GLU A 160 6.99 -3.74 18.84
N ILE A 161 6.58 -2.60 18.29
CA ILE A 161 7.46 -1.77 17.44
C ILE A 161 8.57 -1.13 18.27
N ARG A 162 8.28 -0.68 19.50
CA ARG A 162 9.30 -0.16 20.42
C ARG A 162 10.35 -1.20 20.77
N ASP A 163 9.92 -2.43 21.03
CA ASP A 163 10.82 -3.53 21.35
C ASP A 163 11.69 -3.93 20.15
N ARG A 164 11.10 -3.97 18.95
CA ARG A 164 11.80 -4.37 17.72
C ARG A 164 12.75 -3.30 17.18
N ALA A 165 12.40 -2.02 17.35
CA ALA A 165 13.10 -0.90 16.76
C ALA A 165 13.17 0.29 17.73
N PRO A 166 13.90 0.13 18.87
CA PRO A 166 13.95 1.14 19.92
C PRO A 166 14.63 2.44 19.46
N ASP A 167 15.51 2.36 18.46
CA ASP A 167 16.29 3.49 17.95
C ASP A 167 15.48 4.44 17.03
N LEU A 168 14.26 4.05 16.65
CA LEU A 168 13.39 4.90 15.84
C LEU A 168 12.76 6.01 16.68
N ASP A 169 12.56 7.17 16.07
CA ASP A 169 11.81 8.25 16.69
C ASP A 169 10.34 7.86 16.94
N GLN A 170 9.71 8.51 17.92
CA GLN A 170 8.35 8.17 18.35
C GLN A 170 7.32 8.31 17.23
N GLU A 171 7.48 9.28 16.31
CA GLU A 171 6.56 9.49 15.20
C GLU A 171 6.63 8.32 14.21
N THR A 172 7.84 7.88 13.88
CA THR A 172 8.08 6.69 13.04
C THR A 172 7.54 5.42 13.70
N GLN A 173 7.74 5.24 15.01
CA GLN A 173 7.18 4.09 15.75
C GLN A 173 5.65 4.07 15.69
N ILE A 174 5.00 5.22 15.91
CA ILE A 174 3.53 5.37 15.82
C ILE A 174 3.06 5.05 14.40
N LYS A 175 3.76 5.56 13.38
CA LYS A 175 3.44 5.27 11.98
C LYS A 175 3.48 3.76 11.69
N TYR A 176 4.54 3.07 12.11
CA TYR A 176 4.67 1.62 11.89
C TYR A 176 3.62 0.81 12.65
N ALA A 177 3.28 1.20 13.89
CA ALA A 177 2.20 0.56 14.63
C ALA A 177 0.84 0.74 13.92
N ARG A 178 0.57 1.94 13.38
CA ARG A 178 -0.64 2.21 12.58
C ARG A 178 -0.68 1.40 11.29
N GLN A 179 0.45 1.32 10.56
CA GLN A 179 0.58 0.48 9.37
C GLN A 179 0.24 -0.97 9.68
N LYS A 180 0.75 -1.49 10.80
CA LYS A 180 0.48 -2.86 11.21
C LYS A 180 -0.98 -3.12 11.54
N VAL A 181 -1.65 -2.20 12.24
CA VAL A 181 -3.11 -2.28 12.46
C VAL A 181 -3.86 -2.26 11.13
N ALA A 182 -3.47 -1.41 10.19
CA ALA A 182 -4.09 -1.34 8.87
C ALA A 182 -3.98 -2.68 8.12
N TYR A 183 -2.81 -3.30 8.18
CA TYR A 183 -2.59 -4.62 7.59
C TYR A 183 -3.39 -5.73 8.26
N ASP A 184 -3.67 -5.65 9.56
CA ASP A 184 -4.51 -6.66 10.20
C ASP A 184 -5.99 -6.54 9.80
N TYR A 185 -6.49 -5.31 9.64
CA TYR A 185 -7.83 -5.08 9.09
C TYR A 185 -7.92 -5.55 7.63
N LEU A 186 -7.01 -5.08 6.78
CA LEU A 186 -6.97 -5.44 5.36
C LEU A 186 -6.66 -6.92 5.14
N GLY A 187 -5.80 -7.49 5.98
CA GLY A 187 -5.42 -8.89 5.94
C GLY A 187 -6.60 -9.82 6.18
N THR A 188 -7.54 -9.44 7.04
CA THR A 188 -8.78 -10.22 7.23
C THR A 188 -9.56 -10.36 5.92
N ILE A 189 -9.62 -9.30 5.12
CA ILE A 189 -10.31 -9.29 3.82
C ILE A 189 -9.46 -10.00 2.76
N ILE A 190 -8.21 -9.57 2.57
CA ILE A 190 -7.34 -10.05 1.49
C ILE A 190 -6.97 -11.52 1.69
N LYS A 191 -6.48 -11.92 2.87
CA LYS A 191 -6.18 -13.32 3.17
C LYS A 191 -7.45 -14.16 3.13
N GLY A 192 -8.57 -13.62 3.63
CA GLY A 192 -9.87 -14.26 3.57
C GLY A 192 -10.29 -14.61 2.15
N LEU A 193 -10.26 -13.64 1.23
CA LEU A 193 -10.59 -13.85 -0.18
C LEU A 193 -9.66 -14.86 -0.87
N LEU A 194 -8.36 -14.83 -0.55
CA LEU A 194 -7.38 -15.71 -1.19
C LEU A 194 -7.40 -17.14 -0.62
N ARG A 195 -7.89 -17.35 0.62
CA ARG A 195 -7.93 -18.66 1.28
C ARG A 195 -9.32 -19.31 1.28
N ASP A 196 -10.39 -18.52 1.35
CA ASP A 196 -11.78 -19.00 1.39
C ASP A 196 -12.72 -17.92 0.81
N PRO A 197 -12.72 -17.73 -0.52
CA PRO A 197 -13.49 -16.69 -1.18
C PRO A 197 -14.99 -16.83 -0.94
N THR A 198 -15.53 -18.05 -0.85
CA THR A 198 -16.96 -18.29 -0.60
C THR A 198 -17.41 -17.69 0.73
N LYS A 199 -16.58 -17.80 1.77
CA LYS A 199 -16.87 -17.23 3.08
C LYS A 199 -16.66 -15.72 3.13
N TYR A 200 -15.64 -15.21 2.44
CA TYR A 200 -15.20 -13.82 2.56
C TYR A 200 -15.75 -12.87 1.49
N GLU A 201 -16.32 -13.38 0.39
CA GLU A 201 -16.98 -12.57 -0.63
C GLU A 201 -18.11 -11.68 -0.05
N PRO A 202 -19.04 -12.18 0.79
CA PRO A 202 -20.07 -11.33 1.38
C PRO A 202 -19.48 -10.18 2.22
N LEU A 203 -18.43 -10.47 2.99
CA LEU A 203 -17.74 -9.45 3.79
C LEU A 203 -17.04 -8.42 2.89
N TYR A 204 -16.44 -8.87 1.78
CA TYR A 204 -15.81 -7.98 0.82
C TYR A 204 -16.82 -7.07 0.10
N LYS A 205 -18.00 -7.59 -0.26
CA LYS A 205 -19.08 -6.77 -0.82
C LYS A 205 -19.55 -5.69 0.16
N GLN A 206 -19.80 -6.07 1.41
CA GLN A 206 -20.13 -5.11 2.48
C GLN A 206 -19.03 -4.06 2.66
N PHE A 207 -17.76 -4.48 2.64
CA PHE A 207 -16.62 -3.57 2.72
C PHE A 207 -16.61 -2.53 1.58
N ILE A 208 -16.85 -2.97 0.34
CA ILE A 208 -16.87 -2.08 -0.83
C ILE A 208 -18.03 -1.08 -0.77
N GLU A 209 -19.16 -1.50 -0.19
CA GLU A 209 -20.40 -0.73 -0.14
C GLU A 209 -20.52 0.18 1.07
N THR A 210 -19.76 -0.08 2.15
CA THR A 210 -19.86 0.73 3.37
C THR A 210 -19.35 2.15 3.17
N ASP A 211 -20.11 3.11 3.68
CA ASP A 211 -19.70 4.51 3.82
C ASP A 211 -18.96 4.75 5.15
N ASP A 212 -19.26 3.94 6.18
CA ASP A 212 -18.59 4.00 7.47
C ASP A 212 -17.54 2.87 7.61
N LEU A 213 -16.32 3.21 7.21
CA LEU A 213 -15.15 2.34 7.40
C LEU A 213 -14.77 2.17 8.88
N GLY A 214 -15.12 3.14 9.73
CA GLY A 214 -14.83 3.08 11.17
C GLY A 214 -15.70 2.04 11.87
N GLU A 215 -17.00 2.07 11.61
CA GLU A 215 -17.94 1.06 12.10
C GLU A 215 -17.65 -0.32 11.50
N PHE A 216 -17.37 -0.38 10.19
CA PHE A 216 -17.08 -1.64 9.51
C PHE A 216 -15.91 -2.41 10.16
N VAL A 217 -14.79 -1.73 10.50
CA VAL A 217 -13.66 -2.42 11.13
C VAL A 217 -13.97 -2.91 12.55
N LEU A 218 -15.00 -2.36 13.21
CA LEU A 218 -15.47 -2.89 14.48
C LEU A 218 -16.22 -4.22 14.31
N CYS A 219 -16.86 -4.42 13.17
CA CYS A 219 -17.58 -5.66 12.87
C CYS A 219 -16.69 -6.74 12.27
N LEU A 220 -15.44 -6.43 11.89
CA LEU A 220 -14.51 -7.42 11.36
C LEU A 220 -14.29 -8.58 12.36
N PRO A 221 -14.35 -9.86 11.90
CA PRO A 221 -14.01 -11.01 12.71
C PRO A 221 -12.62 -10.81 13.34
N LYS A 222 -12.50 -11.10 14.64
CA LYS A 222 -11.19 -11.09 15.30
C LYS A 222 -10.32 -12.19 14.69
N TYR A 223 -9.36 -11.78 13.87
CA TYR A 223 -8.22 -12.55 13.40
C TYR A 223 -8.54 -13.86 12.67
N LEU A 224 -8.06 -13.98 11.42
CA LEU A 224 -7.66 -15.30 10.94
C LEU A 224 -6.50 -15.77 11.85
N PRO A 225 -6.55 -16.97 12.45
CA PRO A 225 -5.48 -17.41 13.34
C PRO A 225 -4.13 -17.26 12.65
N LYS A 226 -3.19 -16.60 13.33
CA LYS A 226 -1.77 -16.74 13.01
C LYS A 226 -1.48 -18.23 13.21
N TYR A 227 -1.00 -18.90 12.15
CA TYR A 227 -0.65 -20.33 12.09
C TYR A 227 -1.82 -21.32 11.86
N ILE A 228 -1.81 -21.93 10.67
CA ILE A 228 -1.96 -23.38 10.47
C ILE A 228 -0.82 -23.81 9.56
#